data_AF-A0A150VNM9-F1
#
_entry.id   AF-A0A150VNM9-F1
#
_cell.length_a   1.000
_cell.length_b   1.000
_cell.length_c   1.000
_cell.angle_alpha   90.00
_cell.angle_beta   90.00
_cell.angle_gamma   90.00
#
_symmetry.space_group_name_H-M   'P 1'
#
loop_
_entity.id
_entity.type
_entity.pdbx_description
1 polymer ?
#
loop_
_entity_poly.entity_id
_entity_poly.type
_entity_poly.pdbx_seq_one_letter_code
_entity_poly.pdbx_strand_id
1 'polypeptide(L)'
;MERASYVRFQGVVRHPRGHFPGVFVLANELAAQGRLTEDQYRFWRAGNDWYDAHYTNPSHVDPAVYDPRLHPGAVAWFKTSARDLIERVDGYLELLAAHGVECRRLESPNPGRILYEDEYQVVVAGEADPDAPLPGATA
;
A
#
# COMPACT_ATOMS: atom_id res chain seq x y z
N MET A 1 -25.87 0.06 -10.91
CA MET A 1 -24.80 0.65 -10.07
C MET A 1 -23.58 -0.22 -10.25
N GLU A 2 -22.66 0.19 -11.12
CA GLU A 2 -21.35 -0.45 -11.21
C GLU A 2 -20.67 -0.24 -9.86
N ARG A 3 -20.51 -1.32 -9.09
CA ARG A 3 -19.64 -1.29 -7.91
C ARG A 3 -18.23 -1.09 -8.47
N ALA A 4 -17.60 0.03 -8.16
CA ALA A 4 -16.19 0.21 -8.46
C ALA A 4 -15.43 -0.96 -7.80
N SER A 5 -14.73 -1.74 -8.62
CA SER A 5 -13.85 -2.78 -8.10
C SER A 5 -12.53 -2.14 -7.71
N TYR A 6 -12.01 -2.56 -6.56
CA TYR A 6 -10.72 -2.09 -6.06
C TYR A 6 -9.76 -3.27 -6.00
N VAL A 7 -8.50 -3.01 -6.31
CA VAL A 7 -7.43 -4.00 -6.29
C VAL A 7 -6.29 -3.54 -5.38
N ARG A 8 -5.75 -4.46 -4.59
CA ARG A 8 -4.60 -4.22 -3.72
C ARG A 8 -3.59 -5.34 -3.88
N PHE A 9 -2.32 -4.97 -3.88
CA PHE A 9 -1.22 -5.90 -3.82
C PHE A 9 -0.53 -5.76 -2.47
N GLN A 10 -0.48 -6.85 -1.71
CA GLN A 10 0.06 -6.86 -0.35
C GLN A 10 0.90 -8.10 -0.08
N GLY A 11 1.81 -8.01 0.89
CA GLY A 11 2.55 -9.15 1.40
C GLY A 11 1.63 -10.17 2.08
N VAL A 12 2.12 -11.41 2.21
CA VAL A 12 1.43 -12.48 2.97
C VAL A 12 1.75 -12.47 4.47
N VAL A 13 2.75 -11.69 4.88
CA VAL A 13 3.17 -11.56 6.28
C VAL A 13 2.58 -10.29 6.86
N ARG A 14 1.92 -10.41 8.01
CA ARG A 14 1.35 -9.26 8.74
C ARG A 14 2.51 -8.47 9.36
N HIS A 15 2.59 -7.18 9.08
CA HIS A 15 3.53 -6.28 9.74
C HIS A 15 3.17 -6.18 11.23
N PRO A 16 4.13 -5.95 12.15
CA PRO A 16 3.86 -5.75 13.59
C PRO A 16 2.80 -4.69 13.93
N ARG A 17 2.47 -3.82 12.97
CA ARG A 17 1.42 -2.80 13.05
C ARG A 17 0.02 -3.33 12.67
N GLY A 18 -0.17 -4.63 12.61
CA GLY A 18 -1.48 -5.26 12.40
C GLY A 18 -2.04 -5.19 10.97
N HIS A 19 -1.23 -4.86 9.97
CA HIS A 19 -1.69 -4.84 8.57
C HIS A 19 -0.70 -5.52 7.64
N PHE A 20 -1.18 -5.97 6.49
CA PHE A 20 -0.33 -6.51 5.45
C PHE A 20 0.28 -5.33 4.65
N PRO A 21 1.60 -5.19 4.61
CA PRO A 21 2.25 -4.08 3.92
C PRO A 21 1.97 -4.18 2.42
N GLY A 22 1.79 -3.03 1.77
CA GLY A 22 1.68 -2.97 0.31
C GLY A 22 3.01 -3.27 -0.37
N VAL A 23 2.96 -3.63 -1.66
CA VAL A 23 4.17 -3.90 -2.47
C VAL A 23 5.20 -2.77 -2.43
N PHE A 24 4.76 -1.51 -2.44
CA PHE A 24 5.66 -0.36 -2.35
C PHE A 24 6.38 -0.28 -1.00
N VAL A 25 5.68 -0.57 0.10
CA VAL A 25 6.28 -0.59 1.43
C VAL A 25 7.35 -1.67 1.51
N LEU A 26 7.04 -2.88 1.02
CA LEU A 26 7.98 -3.99 1.00
C LEU A 26 9.22 -3.69 0.14
N ALA A 27 9.03 -3.08 -1.04
CA ALA A 27 10.14 -2.72 -1.92
C ALA A 27 11.01 -1.62 -1.29
N ASN A 28 10.39 -0.62 -0.66
CA ASN A 28 11.09 0.43 0.08
C ASN A 28 11.88 -0.15 1.26
N GLU A 29 11.35 -1.15 1.97
CA GLU A 29 12.06 -1.84 3.06
C GLU A 29 13.29 -2.58 2.54
N LEU A 30 13.18 -3.31 1.42
CA LEU A 30 14.33 -3.98 0.80
C LEU A 30 15.41 -2.97 0.37
N ALA A 31 14.99 -1.83 -0.21
CA ALA A 31 15.89 -0.75 -0.58
C ALA A 31 16.59 -0.16 0.65
N ALA A 32 15.85 0.13 1.71
CA ALA A 32 16.38 0.68 2.96
C ALA A 32 17.33 -0.28 3.67
N GLN A 33 17.11 -1.60 3.55
CA GLN A 33 17.99 -2.65 4.07
C GLN A 33 19.22 -2.89 3.18
N GLY A 34 19.34 -2.21 2.03
CA GLY A 34 20.45 -2.42 1.10
C GLY A 34 20.46 -3.82 0.45
N ARG A 35 19.30 -4.48 0.38
CA ARG A 35 19.17 -5.84 -0.17
C ARG A 35 19.03 -5.87 -1.68
N LEU A 36 18.69 -4.75 -2.30
CA LEU A 36 18.54 -4.64 -3.76
C LEU A 36 19.90 -4.67 -4.47
N THR A 37 19.97 -5.36 -5.60
CA THR A 37 21.08 -5.20 -6.54
C THR A 37 21.07 -3.79 -7.16
N GLU A 38 22.15 -3.39 -7.81
CA GLU A 38 22.24 -2.08 -8.45
C GLU A 38 21.14 -1.86 -9.50
N ASP A 39 20.88 -2.85 -10.35
CA ASP A 39 19.81 -2.79 -11.36
C ASP A 39 18.42 -2.72 -10.72
N GLN A 40 18.18 -3.50 -9.66
CA GLN A 40 16.93 -3.45 -8.91
C GLN A 40 16.72 -2.11 -8.23
N TYR A 41 17.78 -1.52 -7.68
CA TYR A 41 17.71 -0.20 -7.08
C TYR A 41 17.40 0.88 -8.11
N ARG A 42 18.02 0.83 -9.30
CA ARG A 42 17.73 1.74 -10.42
C ARG A 42 16.28 1.60 -10.88
N PHE A 43 15.78 0.38 -11.03
CA PHE A 43 14.38 0.10 -11.34
C PHE A 43 13.44 0.66 -10.27
N TRP A 44 13.69 0.34 -9.00
CA TRP A 44 12.89 0.81 -7.86
C TRP A 44 12.84 2.34 -7.80
N ARG A 45 13.98 3.01 -7.98
CA ARG A 45 14.06 4.47 -7.96
C ARG A 45 13.31 5.11 -9.12
N ALA A 46 13.56 4.65 -10.35
CA ALA A 46 12.85 5.16 -11.53
C ALA A 46 11.33 4.92 -11.43
N GLY A 47 10.93 3.78 -10.86
CA GLY A 47 9.55 3.44 -10.60
C GLY A 47 8.91 4.39 -9.59
N ASN A 48 9.53 4.59 -8.42
CA ASN A 48 9.03 5.50 -7.39
C ASN A 48 8.98 6.95 -7.89
N ASP A 49 10.01 7.43 -8.57
CA ASP A 49 10.04 8.78 -9.14
C ASP A 49 8.90 9.00 -10.15
N TRP A 50 8.58 7.96 -10.94
CA TRP A 50 7.44 8.01 -11.86
C TRP A 50 6.12 8.07 -11.10
N TYR A 51 5.93 7.27 -10.04
CA TYR A 51 4.71 7.32 -9.23
C TYR A 51 4.54 8.67 -8.54
N ASP A 52 5.60 9.22 -7.95
CA ASP A 52 5.56 10.53 -7.29
C ASP A 52 5.26 11.68 -8.27
N ALA A 53 5.68 11.55 -9.54
CA ALA A 53 5.41 12.56 -10.56
C ALA A 53 4.00 12.46 -11.19
N HIS A 54 3.38 11.27 -11.18
CA HIS A 54 2.09 11.04 -11.85
C HIS A 54 0.92 10.95 -10.87
N TYR A 55 1.17 10.68 -9.59
CA TYR A 55 0.11 10.47 -8.60
C TYR A 55 0.28 11.34 -7.39
N THR A 56 -0.87 11.72 -6.84
CA THR A 56 -0.91 12.43 -5.58
C THR A 56 -0.60 11.45 -4.46
N ASN A 57 0.45 11.75 -3.69
CA ASN A 57 0.67 11.06 -2.43
C ASN A 57 -0.42 11.52 -1.44
N PRO A 58 -1.30 10.63 -0.93
CA PRO A 58 -2.37 11.04 -0.03
C PRO A 58 -1.84 11.76 1.22
N SER A 59 -0.64 11.41 1.70
CA SER A 59 0.01 12.07 2.82
C SER A 59 0.39 13.53 2.56
N HIS A 60 0.54 13.94 1.30
CA HIS A 60 0.76 15.34 0.93
C HIS A 60 -0.54 16.16 0.96
N VAL A 61 -1.68 15.52 0.75
CA VAL A 61 -3.00 16.17 0.82
C VAL A 61 -3.46 16.25 2.28
N ASP A 62 -3.42 15.12 2.96
CA ASP A 62 -3.77 15.02 4.37
C ASP A 62 -2.85 13.99 5.06
N PRO A 63 -1.88 14.45 5.87
CA PRO A 63 -0.99 13.56 6.60
C PRO A 63 -1.72 12.68 7.63
N ALA A 64 -2.96 13.02 8.02
CA ALA A 64 -3.77 12.22 8.93
C ALA A 64 -4.22 10.89 8.31
N VAL A 65 -4.27 10.78 6.98
CA VAL A 65 -4.79 9.60 6.25
C VAL A 65 -4.08 8.31 6.65
N TYR A 66 -2.77 8.37 6.87
CA TYR A 66 -1.95 7.25 7.34
C TYR A 66 -1.48 7.42 8.79
N ASP A 67 -2.03 8.37 9.56
CA ASP A 67 -1.69 8.52 10.97
C ASP A 67 -2.15 7.28 11.73
N PRO A 68 -1.22 6.47 12.29
CA PRO A 68 -1.56 5.23 12.96
C PRO A 68 -2.37 5.45 14.25
N ARG A 69 -2.39 6.67 14.81
CA ARG A 69 -3.19 7.02 15.99
C ARG A 69 -4.65 7.30 15.62
N LEU A 70 -4.89 7.86 14.44
CA LEU A 70 -6.24 8.18 13.95
C LEU A 70 -6.84 7.02 13.15
N HIS A 71 -6.01 6.36 12.33
CA HIS A 71 -6.40 5.35 11.36
C HIS A 71 -5.45 4.15 11.44
N PRO A 72 -5.50 3.37 12.54
CA PRO A 72 -4.65 2.20 12.70
C PRO A 72 -4.88 1.21 11.56
N GLY A 73 -3.79 0.79 10.92
CA GLY A 73 -3.84 -0.17 9.81
C GLY A 73 -4.43 0.38 8.51
N ALA A 74 -4.48 1.71 8.31
CA ALA A 74 -4.91 2.29 7.04
C ALA A 74 -4.17 1.67 5.85
N VAL A 75 -4.92 1.31 4.81
CA VAL A 75 -4.40 0.61 3.63
C VAL A 75 -4.90 1.23 2.33
N ALA A 76 -4.00 1.41 1.37
CA ALA A 76 -4.31 1.88 0.03
C ALA A 76 -4.85 0.77 -0.88
N TRP A 77 -5.79 1.10 -1.74
CA TRP A 77 -6.29 0.25 -2.81
C TRP A 77 -6.31 1.05 -4.11
N PHE A 78 -5.95 0.40 -5.21
CA PHE A 78 -6.10 0.98 -6.55
C PHE A 78 -7.53 0.76 -7.05
N LYS A 79 -8.07 1.73 -7.78
CA LYS A 79 -9.29 1.52 -8.56
C LYS A 79 -8.93 0.64 -9.76
N THR A 80 -9.79 -0.32 -10.14
CA THR A 80 -9.52 -1.17 -11.32
C THR A 80 -9.46 -0.41 -12.64
N SER A 81 -9.95 0.84 -12.67
CA SER A 81 -9.78 1.78 -13.78
C SER A 81 -8.32 2.25 -13.95
N ALA A 82 -7.52 2.21 -12.89
CA ALA A 82 -6.14 2.69 -12.84
C ALA A 82 -5.16 1.67 -13.46
N ARG A 83 -5.43 1.24 -14.70
CA ARG A 83 -4.74 0.12 -15.36
C ARG A 83 -3.24 0.35 -15.50
N ASP A 84 -2.84 1.55 -15.92
CA ASP A 84 -1.42 1.90 -16.13
C ASP A 84 -0.59 1.76 -14.84
N LEU A 85 -1.20 2.00 -13.67
CA LEU A 85 -0.54 1.81 -12.38
C LEU A 85 -0.44 0.31 -12.07
N ILE A 86 -1.56 -0.40 -12.22
CA ILE A 86 -1.66 -1.81 -11.90
C ILE A 86 -0.65 -2.62 -12.73
N GLU A 87 -0.50 -2.32 -14.02
CA GLU A 87 0.49 -2.99 -14.89
C GLU A 87 1.93 -2.73 -14.43
N ARG A 88 2.22 -1.53 -13.91
CA ARG A 88 3.57 -1.21 -13.38
C ARG A 88 3.86 -1.91 -12.05
N VAL A 89 2.85 -2.34 -11.31
CA VAL A 89 3.02 -3.13 -10.09
C VAL A 89 3.66 -4.49 -10.38
N ASP A 90 3.48 -5.05 -11.58
CA ASP A 90 4.05 -6.35 -11.94
C ASP A 90 5.57 -6.38 -11.78
N GLY A 91 6.28 -5.30 -12.16
CA GLY A 91 7.73 -5.22 -11.94
C GLY A 91 8.13 -5.15 -10.47
N TYR A 92 7.28 -4.60 -9.58
CA TYR A 92 7.51 -4.67 -8.14
C TYR A 92 7.26 -6.07 -7.59
N LEU A 93 6.25 -6.79 -8.10
CA LEU A 93 5.98 -8.18 -7.72
C LEU A 93 7.16 -9.08 -8.12
N GLU A 94 7.72 -8.90 -9.31
CA GLU A 94 8.92 -9.62 -9.76
C GLU A 94 10.14 -9.31 -8.88
N LEU A 95 10.35 -8.02 -8.56
CA LEU A 95 11.42 -7.60 -7.65
C LEU A 95 11.26 -8.26 -6.27
N LEU A 96 10.06 -8.23 -5.70
CA LEU A 96 9.78 -8.81 -4.39
C LEU A 96 9.94 -10.34 -4.40
N ALA A 97 9.45 -11.01 -5.45
CA ALA A 97 9.60 -12.45 -5.63
C ALA A 97 11.07 -12.87 -5.73
N ALA A 98 11.91 -12.09 -6.41
CA ALA A 98 13.35 -12.33 -6.48
C ALA A 98 14.05 -12.30 -5.11
N HIS A 99 13.45 -11.62 -4.12
CA HIS A 99 13.93 -11.55 -2.73
C HIS A 99 13.22 -12.50 -1.77
N GLY A 100 12.39 -13.40 -2.30
CA GLY A 100 11.61 -14.35 -1.51
C GLY A 100 10.45 -13.71 -0.75
N VAL A 101 9.99 -12.52 -1.17
CA VAL A 101 8.86 -11.82 -0.55
C VAL A 101 7.59 -12.15 -1.31
N GLU A 102 6.77 -13.03 -0.74
CA GLU A 102 5.49 -13.41 -1.32
C GLU A 102 4.44 -12.30 -1.19
N CYS A 103 3.82 -11.96 -2.32
CA CYS A 103 2.73 -10.99 -2.41
C CYS A 103 1.48 -11.62 -3.01
N ARG A 104 0.31 -11.10 -2.64
CA ARG A 104 -1.00 -11.51 -3.18
C ARG A 104 -1.74 -10.29 -3.70
N ARG A 105 -2.48 -10.53 -4.78
CA ARG A 105 -3.47 -9.62 -5.34
C ARG A 105 -4.83 -9.90 -4.67
N LEU A 106 -5.43 -8.86 -4.13
CA LEU A 106 -6.77 -8.86 -3.56
C LEU A 106 -7.66 -7.97 -4.40
N GLU A 107 -8.89 -8.40 -4.64
CA GLU A 107 -9.90 -7.61 -5.31
C GLU A 107 -11.16 -7.55 -4.44
N SER A 108 -11.69 -6.35 -4.24
CA SER A 108 -12.92 -6.16 -3.48
C SER A 108 -13.74 -5.01 -4.06
N PRO A 109 -15.06 -5.17 -4.22
CA PRO A 109 -15.95 -4.06 -4.55
C PRO A 109 -16.29 -3.18 -3.32
N ASN A 110 -15.86 -3.58 -2.12
CA ASN A 110 -16.04 -2.81 -0.89
C ASN A 110 -14.77 -2.95 -0.03
N PRO A 111 -13.77 -2.07 -0.22
CA PRO A 111 -12.49 -2.16 0.47
C PRO A 111 -12.58 -1.77 1.95
N GLY A 112 -13.69 -1.14 2.37
CA GLY A 112 -13.94 -0.73 3.75
C GLY A 112 -14.34 0.74 3.85
N ARG A 113 -14.12 1.34 5.03
CA ARG A 113 -14.38 2.76 5.25
C ARG A 113 -13.30 3.60 4.56
N ILE A 114 -13.68 4.33 3.53
CA ILE A 114 -12.81 5.23 2.78
C ILE A 114 -12.44 6.44 3.66
N LEU A 115 -11.15 6.68 3.80
CA LEU A 115 -10.53 7.83 4.46
C LEU A 115 -10.08 8.89 3.44
N TYR A 116 -9.68 8.43 2.25
CA TYR A 116 -9.24 9.25 1.14
C TYR A 116 -9.62 8.58 -0.18
N GLU A 117 -10.01 9.36 -1.18
CA GLU A 117 -10.31 8.89 -2.52
C GLU A 117 -9.83 9.92 -3.55
N ASP A 118 -9.15 9.44 -4.59
CA ASP A 118 -8.81 10.21 -5.79
C ASP A 118 -9.23 9.46 -7.06
N GLU A 119 -8.81 9.92 -8.23
CA GLU A 119 -9.15 9.30 -9.53
C GLU A 119 -8.61 7.86 -9.70
N TYR A 120 -7.53 7.51 -9.01
CA TYR A 120 -6.75 6.29 -9.22
C TYR A 120 -6.72 5.34 -8.01
N GLN A 121 -6.85 5.85 -6.79
CA GLN A 121 -6.73 5.08 -5.55
C GLN A 121 -7.72 5.53 -4.47
N VAL A 122 -7.90 4.66 -3.48
CA VAL A 122 -8.60 4.93 -2.23
C VAL A 122 -7.76 4.46 -1.05
N VAL A 123 -7.74 5.23 0.03
CA VAL A 123 -7.22 4.76 1.32
C VAL A 123 -8.40 4.42 2.18
N VAL A 124 -8.41 3.21 2.72
CA VAL A 124 -9.42 2.76 3.68
C VAL A 124 -8.82 2.60 5.06
N ALA A 125 -9.63 2.77 6.09
CA ALA A 125 -9.28 2.38 7.43
C ALA A 125 -8.96 0.89 7.46
N GLY A 126 -7.91 0.52 8.20
CA GLY A 126 -7.66 -0.88 8.49
C GLY A 126 -8.86 -1.48 9.21
N GLU A 127 -9.09 -2.78 8.99
CA GLU A 127 -9.94 -3.52 9.90
C GLU A 127 -9.29 -3.41 11.28
N ALA A 128 -9.92 -2.65 12.18
CA ALA A 128 -9.43 -2.49 13.52
C ALA A 128 -9.24 -3.90 14.08
N ASP A 129 -8.01 -4.23 14.46
CA ASP A 129 -7.77 -5.46 15.19
C ASP A 129 -8.67 -5.41 16.43
N PRO A 130 -9.65 -6.32 16.60
CA PRO A 130 -10.55 -6.28 17.75
C PRO A 130 -9.77 -6.45 19.07
N ASP A 131 -8.52 -6.94 19.00
CA ASP A 131 -7.59 -7.09 20.12
C ASP A 131 -6.54 -5.96 20.21
N ALA A 132 -6.54 -4.97 19.31
CA ALA A 132 -5.66 -3.82 19.48
C ALA A 132 -6.09 -3.00 20.72
N PRO A 133 -5.20 -2.78 21.70
CA PRO A 133 -5.53 -1.93 22.83
C PRO A 133 -5.88 -0.53 22.32
N LEU A 134 -7.04 -0.03 22.77
CA LEU A 134 -7.51 1.32 22.44
C LEU A 134 -6.38 2.33 22.66
N PRO A 135 -6.05 3.16 21.67
CA PRO A 135 -5.08 4.22 21.86
C PRO A 135 -5.73 5.29 22.76
N GLY A 136 -5.49 5.22 24.07
CA GLY A 136 -5.97 6.26 24.99
C GLY A 136 -6.30 5.87 26.43
N ALA A 137 -6.09 4.63 26.88
CA ALA A 137 -6.15 4.34 28.31
C ALA A 137 -4.85 4.82 29.01
N THR A 138 -4.70 6.14 29.15
CA THR A 138 -3.80 6.71 30.15
C THR A 138 -4.62 6.88 31.42
N ALA A 139 -4.07 6.39 32.53
CA ALA A 139 -4.67 6.20 33.84
C ALA A 139 -5.42 7.41 34.43
#